data_AF-A0A660L7H1-F1
#
_entry.id   AF-A0A660L7H1-F1
#
_cell.length_a   1.000
_cell.length_b   1.000
_cell.length_c   1.000
_cell.angle_alpha   90.00
_cell.angle_beta   90.00
_cell.angle_gamma   90.00
#
_symmetry.space_group_name_H-M   'P 1'
#
loop_
_entity.id
_entity.type
_entity.pdbx_description
1 polymer ?
#
loop_
_entity_poly.entity_id
_entity_poly.type
_entity_poly.pdbx_seq_one_letter_code
_entity_poly.pdbx_strand_id
1 'polypeptide(L)'
;MPGMSLPATIECGAALVVFEGTRRVRELPADGAHVALWPDAAEAEAVRARLERGEPILVILGGPHADAALLTEQFMQAPPGLAAVVRSTARDMTGTPVPALDWLPAELRERGLRFLRSSAEHARGIPGLLCQSLYLDDPDPVTPHVRFAHRIDQRPPSEHDLERVVEFAFAV
;
A
#
# COMPACT_ATOMS: atom_id res chain seq x y z
N MET A 1 16.81 20.98 3.08
CA MET A 1 15.70 20.58 3.97
C MET A 1 15.71 19.07 4.00
N PRO A 2 15.99 18.39 5.12
CA PRO A 2 15.87 16.95 5.18
C PRO A 2 14.40 16.60 4.89
N GLY A 3 14.16 15.77 3.87
CA GLY A 3 12.81 15.48 3.40
C GLY A 3 12.02 14.80 4.51
N MET A 4 11.02 15.48 5.05
CA MET A 4 10.07 14.85 5.97
C MET A 4 9.32 13.79 5.18
N SER A 5 9.63 12.52 5.42
CA SER A 5 8.85 11.41 4.90
C SER A 5 7.41 11.55 5.41
N LEU A 6 6.46 11.67 4.49
CA LEU A 6 5.04 11.70 4.82
C LEU A 6 4.65 10.42 5.57
N PRO A 7 3.72 10.50 6.55
CA PRO A 7 3.35 9.35 7.37
C PRO A 7 2.75 8.22 6.53
N ALA A 8 2.85 6.99 7.06
CA ALA A 8 2.21 5.81 6.49
C ALA A 8 0.68 5.94 6.47
N THR A 9 0.10 6.74 7.36
CA THR A 9 -1.34 6.92 7.49
C THR A 9 -1.75 8.39 7.58
N ILE A 10 -2.93 8.71 7.06
CA ILE A 10 -3.60 10.01 7.18
C ILE A 10 -5.07 9.76 7.50
N GLU A 11 -5.63 10.44 8.50
CA GLU A 11 -7.08 10.51 8.69
C GLU A 11 -7.64 11.54 7.71
N CYS A 12 -8.63 11.15 6.92
CA CYS A 12 -9.22 11.98 5.88
C CYS A 12 -10.74 11.80 5.91
N GLY A 13 -11.45 12.81 6.43
CA GLY A 13 -12.87 12.69 6.76
C GLY A 13 -13.14 11.53 7.72
N ALA A 14 -13.99 10.59 7.31
CA ALA A 14 -14.33 9.39 8.08
C ALA A 14 -13.44 8.18 7.74
N ALA A 15 -12.42 8.32 6.89
CA ALA A 15 -11.58 7.21 6.44
C ALA A 15 -10.14 7.32 6.94
N LEU A 16 -9.56 6.17 7.28
CA LEU A 16 -8.13 6.01 7.44
C LEU A 16 -7.52 5.73 6.07
N VAL A 17 -6.68 6.63 5.57
CA VAL A 17 -5.90 6.42 4.35
C VAL A 17 -4.55 5.83 4.72
N VAL A 18 -4.25 4.63 4.23
CA VAL A 18 -2.99 3.92 4.45
C VAL A 18 -2.18 3.91 3.16
N PHE A 19 -0.94 4.38 3.20
CA PHE A 19 0.00 4.33 2.09
C PHE A 19 0.93 3.13 2.24
N GLU A 20 0.75 2.13 1.39
CA GLU A 20 1.60 0.94 1.36
C GLU A 20 2.94 1.22 0.66
N GLY A 21 4.03 0.61 1.14
CA GLY A 21 5.37 0.74 0.55
C GLY A 21 6.36 1.51 1.42
N THR A 22 7.22 2.35 0.84
CA THR A 22 8.30 3.09 1.55
C THR A 22 7.81 3.81 2.79
N ARG A 23 6.60 4.35 2.77
CA ARG A 23 6.08 5.17 3.88
C ARG A 23 5.91 4.37 5.16
N ARG A 24 5.90 3.04 5.06
CA ARG A 24 5.92 2.16 6.22
C ARG A 24 7.27 2.18 6.93
N VAL A 25 8.35 2.52 6.25
CA VAL A 25 9.70 2.58 6.80
C VAL A 25 9.91 3.96 7.45
N ARG A 26 10.12 3.99 8.76
CA ARG A 26 10.37 5.19 9.56
C ARG A 26 11.82 5.19 10.05
N GLU A 27 12.54 6.27 9.78
CA GLU A 27 13.87 6.49 10.36
C GLU A 27 13.72 7.06 11.77
N LEU A 28 14.27 6.39 12.79
CA LEU A 28 14.30 6.91 14.15
C LEU A 28 15.55 7.79 14.35
N PRO A 29 15.39 9.02 14.88
CA PRO A 29 16.53 9.88 15.17
C PRO A 29 17.15 9.50 16.53
N ALA A 30 18.17 8.63 16.55
CA ALA A 30 19.27 8.63 17.54
C ALA A 30 20.31 7.50 17.29
N ASP A 31 21.60 7.88 17.21
CA ASP A 31 22.85 7.13 17.47
C ASP A 31 23.13 5.73 16.86
N GLY A 32 22.27 5.21 16.00
CA GLY A 32 22.55 4.01 15.21
C GLY A 32 21.29 3.61 14.48
N ALA A 33 21.40 3.30 13.18
CA ALA A 33 20.30 3.10 12.24
C ALA A 33 19.22 2.13 12.76
N HIS A 34 18.26 2.62 13.53
CA HIS A 34 17.06 1.90 13.93
C HIS A 34 15.95 2.32 12.98
N VAL A 35 15.61 1.39 12.10
CA VAL A 35 14.46 1.50 11.21
C VAL A 35 13.25 0.95 11.96
N ALA A 36 12.23 1.78 12.15
CA ALA A 36 10.92 1.34 12.61
C ALA A 36 10.03 1.03 11.41
N LEU A 37 9.16 0.04 11.55
CA LEU A 37 8.16 -0.30 10.55
C LEU A 37 6.78 0.12 11.04
N TRP A 38 5.96 0.66 10.16
CA TRP A 38 4.53 0.82 10.37
C TRP A 38 3.77 -0.41 9.86
N PRO A 39 2.73 -0.88 10.55
CA PRO A 39 2.31 -0.43 11.88
C PRO A 39 3.22 -1.01 12.97
N ASP A 40 3.37 -0.28 14.08
CA ASP A 40 3.80 -0.86 15.35
C ASP A 40 2.66 -1.63 16.03
N ALA A 41 2.89 -2.17 17.23
CA ALA A 41 1.88 -2.98 17.92
C ALA A 41 0.60 -2.19 18.28
N ALA A 42 0.72 -0.92 18.67
CA ALA A 42 -0.42 -0.09 19.03
C ALA A 42 -1.18 0.37 17.78
N GLU A 43 -0.46 0.72 16.72
CA GLU A 43 -1.05 1.07 15.43
C GLU A 43 -1.75 -0.13 14.79
N ALA A 44 -1.17 -1.33 14.90
CA ALA A 44 -1.78 -2.56 14.39
C ALA A 44 -3.08 -2.90 15.14
N GLU A 45 -3.10 -2.68 16.46
CA GLU A 45 -4.32 -2.81 17.27
C GLU A 45 -5.39 -1.82 16.83
N ALA A 46 -5.02 -0.55 16.64
CA ALA A 46 -5.95 0.49 16.20
C ALA A 46 -6.54 0.19 14.82
N VAL A 47 -5.73 -0.25 13.86
CA VAL A 47 -6.18 -0.68 12.54
C VAL A 47 -7.13 -1.87 12.64
N ARG A 48 -6.82 -2.87 13.48
CA ARG A 48 -7.68 -4.03 13.68
C ARG A 48 -9.04 -3.66 14.29
N ALA A 49 -9.03 -2.83 15.33
CA ALA A 49 -10.26 -2.34 15.94
C ALA A 49 -11.11 -1.51 14.95
N ARG A 50 -10.47 -0.78 14.02
CA ARG A 50 -11.16 -0.06 12.94
C ARG A 50 -11.84 -1.02 11.95
N LEU A 51 -11.11 -2.06 11.52
CA LEU A 51 -11.64 -3.11 10.65
C LEU A 51 -12.84 -3.83 11.28
N GLU A 52 -12.73 -4.19 12.56
CA GLU A 52 -13.81 -4.87 13.30
C GLU A 52 -15.07 -4.01 13.44
N ARG A 53 -14.91 -2.68 13.54
CA ARG A 53 -16.02 -1.73 13.58
C ARG A 53 -16.63 -1.43 12.22
N GLY A 54 -16.04 -1.94 11.13
CA GLY A 54 -16.49 -1.66 9.76
C GLY A 54 -16.30 -0.21 9.35
N GLU A 55 -15.32 0.48 9.94
CA GLU A 55 -15.03 1.87 9.62
C GLU A 55 -14.20 1.98 8.32
N PRO A 56 -14.39 3.06 7.53
CA PRO A 56 -13.72 3.18 6.24
C PRO A 56 -12.19 3.17 6.33
N ILE A 57 -11.55 2.36 5.48
CA ILE A 57 -10.11 2.29 5.28
C ILE A 57 -9.81 2.26 3.79
N LEU A 58 -9.06 3.25 3.30
CA LEU A 58 -8.56 3.30 1.93
C LEU A 58 -7.07 2.97 1.92
N VAL A 59 -6.69 1.88 1.26
CA VAL A 59 -5.29 1.47 1.11
C VAL A 59 -4.78 1.89 -0.25
N ILE A 60 -3.85 2.85 -0.28
CA ILE A 60 -3.19 3.34 -1.49
C ILE A 60 -1.89 2.57 -1.69
N LEU A 61 -1.88 1.75 -2.73
CA LEU A 61 -0.76 0.98 -3.25
C LEU A 61 -0.08 1.82 -4.35
N GLY A 62 1.22 2.06 -4.30
CA GLY A 62 1.86 2.79 -5.41
C GLY A 62 3.35 3.01 -5.29
N GLY A 63 3.94 3.48 -6.39
CA GLY A 63 5.37 3.74 -6.53
C GLY A 63 6.21 2.47 -6.75
N PRO A 64 7.56 2.58 -6.73
CA PRO A 64 8.48 1.46 -6.97
C PRO A 64 8.29 0.24 -6.03
N HIS A 65 7.57 0.46 -4.93
CA HIS A 65 7.31 -0.53 -3.89
C HIS A 65 6.13 -1.43 -4.23
N ALA A 66 5.16 -0.94 -5.02
CA ALA A 66 4.11 -1.78 -5.56
C ALA A 66 4.68 -2.85 -6.50
N ASP A 67 5.64 -2.48 -7.35
CA ASP A 67 6.36 -3.43 -8.21
C ASP A 67 7.23 -4.38 -7.38
N ALA A 68 7.96 -3.89 -6.37
CA ALA A 68 8.75 -4.73 -5.46
C ALA A 68 7.89 -5.73 -4.66
N ALA A 69 6.69 -5.30 -4.23
CA ALA A 69 5.71 -6.13 -3.57
C ALA A 69 5.21 -7.25 -4.48
N LEU A 70 4.81 -6.91 -5.72
CA LEU A 70 4.38 -7.90 -6.71
C LEU A 70 5.49 -8.91 -7.01
N LEU A 71 6.74 -8.46 -7.15
CA LEU A 71 7.89 -9.35 -7.32
C LEU A 71 8.05 -10.26 -6.10
N THR A 72 8.07 -9.71 -4.89
CA THR A 72 8.25 -10.51 -3.67
C THR A 72 7.18 -11.59 -3.55
N GLU A 73 5.91 -11.26 -3.81
CA GLU A 73 4.80 -12.20 -3.72
C GLU A 73 4.79 -13.25 -4.84
N GLN A 74 5.08 -12.87 -6.09
CA GLN A 74 5.16 -13.83 -7.21
C GLN A 74 6.22 -14.92 -6.98
N PHE A 75 7.28 -14.60 -6.23
CA PHE A 75 8.41 -15.49 -6.02
C PHE A 75 8.48 -16.12 -4.63
N MET A 76 7.60 -15.75 -3.69
CA MET A 76 7.36 -16.50 -2.45
C MET A 76 6.82 -17.92 -2.72
N GLN A 77 6.25 -18.16 -3.91
CA GLN A 77 5.84 -19.48 -4.39
C GLN A 77 6.89 -20.18 -5.26
N ALA A 78 8.05 -19.56 -5.49
CA ALA A 78 9.10 -20.12 -6.33
C ALA A 78 10.07 -21.02 -5.52
N PRO A 79 10.83 -21.91 -6.20
CA PRO A 79 11.86 -22.71 -5.54
C PRO A 79 12.86 -21.85 -4.75
N PRO A 80 13.43 -22.36 -3.64
CA PRO A 80 14.21 -21.56 -2.69
C PRO A 80 15.36 -20.73 -3.29
N GLY A 81 15.99 -21.24 -4.36
CA GLY A 81 17.06 -20.54 -5.07
C GLY A 81 16.60 -19.29 -5.83
N LEU A 82 15.37 -19.27 -6.32
CA LEU A 82 14.79 -18.13 -7.05
C LEU A 82 14.30 -17.03 -6.08
N ALA A 83 13.76 -17.44 -4.94
CA ALA A 83 13.33 -16.52 -3.87
C ALA A 83 14.49 -15.68 -3.31
N ALA A 84 15.72 -16.23 -3.25
CA ALA A 84 16.89 -15.49 -2.80
C ALA A 84 17.31 -14.38 -3.78
N VAL A 85 17.30 -14.65 -5.08
CA VAL A 85 17.61 -13.68 -6.13
C VAL A 85 16.60 -12.53 -6.14
N VAL A 86 15.31 -12.86 -6.03
CA VAL A 86 14.23 -11.86 -6.05
C VAL A 86 14.27 -10.97 -4.82
N ARG A 87 14.52 -11.53 -3.63
CA ARG A 87 14.71 -10.70 -2.43
C ARG A 87 15.90 -9.75 -2.56
N SER A 88 16.96 -10.16 -3.25
CA SER A 88 18.09 -9.26 -3.57
C SER A 88 17.66 -8.15 -4.52
N THR A 89 16.98 -8.48 -5.63
CA THR A 89 16.51 -7.47 -6.59
C THR A 89 15.51 -6.50 -5.97
N ALA A 90 14.57 -6.98 -5.16
CA ALA A 90 13.62 -6.13 -4.44
C ALA A 90 14.34 -5.21 -3.44
N ARG A 91 15.37 -5.74 -2.75
CA ARG A 91 16.25 -4.96 -1.88
C ARG A 91 17.00 -3.88 -2.66
N ASP A 92 17.51 -4.17 -3.85
CA ASP A 92 18.22 -3.18 -4.66
C ASP A 92 17.30 -2.04 -5.12
N MET A 93 16.01 -2.31 -5.33
CA MET A 93 15.03 -1.28 -5.68
C MET A 93 14.55 -0.43 -4.50
N THR A 94 14.58 -0.97 -3.26
CA THR A 94 13.84 -0.39 -2.12
C THR A 94 14.61 -0.36 -0.78
N GLY A 95 15.86 -0.83 -0.75
CA GLY A 95 16.73 -0.91 0.43
C GLY A 95 16.36 -2.05 1.38
N THR A 96 15.11 -2.17 1.80
CA THR A 96 14.61 -3.25 2.68
C THR A 96 13.28 -3.79 2.14
N PRO A 97 13.19 -5.09 1.78
CA PRO A 97 11.93 -5.67 1.33
C PRO A 97 10.94 -5.76 2.50
N VAL A 98 9.94 -4.89 2.48
CA VAL A 98 8.79 -4.93 3.40
C VAL A 98 7.70 -5.79 2.75
N PRO A 99 7.24 -6.87 3.41
CA PRO A 99 6.11 -7.66 2.91
C PRO A 99 4.87 -6.78 2.76
N ALA A 100 4.28 -6.76 1.57
CA ALA A 100 3.16 -5.90 1.30
C ALA A 100 1.89 -6.39 2.00
N LEU A 101 1.17 -5.45 2.62
CA LEU A 101 -0.13 -5.69 3.23
C LEU A 101 -0.11 -6.77 4.33
N ASP A 102 1.06 -7.08 4.90
CA ASP A 102 1.24 -8.08 5.97
C ASP A 102 0.54 -7.73 7.28
N TRP A 103 0.18 -6.45 7.45
CA TRP A 103 -0.62 -5.95 8.56
C TRP A 103 -2.13 -6.18 8.40
N LEU A 104 -2.61 -6.59 7.21
CA LEU A 104 -4.01 -6.93 6.97
C LEU A 104 -4.32 -8.38 7.33
N PRO A 105 -5.57 -8.69 7.72
CA PRO A 105 -6.09 -10.06 7.73
C PRO A 105 -5.84 -10.77 6.39
N ALA A 106 -5.64 -12.09 6.42
CA ALA A 106 -5.16 -12.86 5.28
C ALA A 106 -6.05 -12.69 4.03
N GLU A 107 -7.37 -12.69 4.21
CA GLU A 107 -8.36 -12.55 3.14
C GLU A 107 -8.29 -11.15 2.50
N LEU A 108 -8.14 -10.10 3.31
CA LEU A 108 -8.01 -8.72 2.84
C LEU A 108 -6.65 -8.51 2.15
N ARG A 109 -5.58 -9.10 2.69
CA ARG A 109 -4.26 -9.11 2.07
C ARG A 109 -4.31 -9.77 0.70
N GLU A 110 -4.91 -10.95 0.58
CA GLU A 110 -5.04 -11.65 -0.70
C GLU A 110 -5.83 -10.83 -1.72
N ARG A 111 -6.94 -10.22 -1.30
CA ARG A 111 -7.76 -9.33 -2.14
C ARG A 111 -6.95 -8.13 -2.63
N GLY A 112 -6.24 -7.44 -1.75
CA GLY A 112 -5.41 -6.29 -2.10
C GLY A 112 -4.27 -6.65 -3.06
N LEU A 113 -3.60 -7.79 -2.86
CA LEU A 113 -2.55 -8.28 -3.77
C LEU A 113 -3.12 -8.68 -5.14
N ARG A 114 -4.31 -9.27 -5.19
CA ARG A 114 -5.01 -9.61 -6.44
C ARG A 114 -5.38 -8.35 -7.22
N PHE A 115 -5.94 -7.35 -6.54
CA PHE A 115 -6.24 -6.05 -7.13
C PHE A 115 -4.98 -5.36 -7.67
N LEU A 116 -3.88 -5.36 -6.90
CA LEU A 116 -2.63 -4.76 -7.33
C LEU A 116 -2.10 -5.40 -8.61
N ARG A 117 -2.15 -6.73 -8.69
CA ARG A 117 -1.71 -7.48 -9.87
C ARG A 117 -2.55 -7.11 -11.09
N SER A 118 -3.88 -7.17 -10.96
CA SER A 118 -4.80 -6.86 -12.05
C SER A 118 -4.65 -5.43 -12.56
N SER A 119 -4.53 -4.46 -11.65
CA SER A 119 -4.38 -3.05 -12.03
C SER A 119 -3.00 -2.75 -12.62
N ALA A 120 -1.93 -3.38 -12.13
CA ALA A 120 -0.59 -3.26 -12.72
C ALA A 120 -0.50 -3.88 -14.12
N GLU A 121 -1.09 -5.05 -14.33
CA GLU A 121 -1.18 -5.69 -15.65
C GLU A 121 -1.96 -4.81 -16.64
N HIS A 122 -3.08 -4.24 -16.19
CA HIS A 122 -3.86 -3.31 -16.99
C HIS A 122 -3.07 -2.05 -17.36
N ALA A 123 -2.41 -1.41 -16.39
CA ALA A 123 -1.62 -0.20 -16.61
C ALA A 123 -0.45 -0.41 -17.58
N ARG A 124 0.23 -1.57 -17.55
CA ARG A 124 1.32 -1.90 -18.48
C ARG A 124 0.87 -2.03 -19.94
N GLY A 125 -0.41 -2.35 -20.17
CA GLY A 125 -0.98 -2.45 -21.51
C GLY A 125 -1.40 -1.11 -22.11
N ILE A 126 -1.39 -0.03 -21.34
CA ILE A 126 -1.92 1.28 -21.74
C ILE A 126 -0.77 2.26 -21.96
N PRO A 127 -0.71 2.98 -23.11
CA PRO A 127 0.25 4.05 -23.32
C PRO A 127 0.19 5.08 -22.18
N GLY A 128 1.33 5.54 -21.68
CA GLY A 128 1.41 6.38 -20.47
C GLY A 128 0.54 7.64 -20.50
N LEU A 129 0.30 8.24 -21.67
CA LEU A 129 -0.60 9.40 -21.84
C LEU A 129 -2.09 9.09 -21.60
N LEU A 130 -2.49 7.82 -21.73
CA LEU A 130 -3.86 7.34 -21.53
C LEU A 130 -4.02 6.60 -20.20
N CYS A 131 -2.93 6.40 -19.46
CA CYS A 131 -2.95 5.67 -18.21
C CYS A 131 -3.56 6.54 -17.11
N GLN A 132 -4.50 5.98 -16.36
CA GLN A 132 -5.12 6.68 -15.25
C GLN A 132 -4.11 6.85 -14.11
N SER A 133 -4.11 8.02 -13.47
CA SER A 133 -3.21 8.29 -12.34
C SER A 133 -3.50 7.41 -11.12
N LEU A 134 -4.75 6.95 -10.97
CA LEU A 134 -5.25 6.14 -9.88
C LEU A 134 -6.32 5.16 -10.37
N TYR A 135 -6.16 3.89 -10.06
CA TYR A 135 -7.18 2.86 -10.16
C TYR A 135 -7.78 2.62 -8.79
N LEU A 136 -9.09 2.42 -8.69
CA LEU A 136 -9.79 2.06 -7.45
C LEU A 136 -10.42 0.68 -7.63
N ASP A 137 -10.38 -0.15 -6.61
CA ASP A 137 -11.07 -1.44 -6.61
C ASP A 137 -12.59 -1.26 -6.64
N ASP A 138 -13.32 -2.27 -7.10
CA ASP A 138 -14.77 -2.28 -6.95
C ASP A 138 -15.15 -2.55 -5.48
N PRO A 139 -16.28 -2.02 -4.99
CA PRO A 139 -16.75 -2.32 -3.64
C PRO A 139 -17.01 -3.82 -3.48
N ASP A 140 -16.44 -4.40 -2.43
CA ASP A 140 -16.68 -5.79 -2.06
C ASP A 140 -17.93 -5.93 -1.19
N PRO A 141 -18.78 -6.95 -1.41
CA PRO A 141 -20.02 -7.10 -0.65
C PRO A 141 -19.83 -7.51 0.81
N VAL A 142 -18.68 -8.11 1.17
CA VAL A 142 -18.40 -8.59 2.54
C VAL A 142 -17.69 -7.51 3.35
N THR A 143 -16.70 -6.83 2.75
CA THR A 143 -15.93 -5.76 3.38
C THR A 143 -15.95 -4.48 2.53
N PRO A 144 -17.13 -3.82 2.38
CA PRO A 144 -17.26 -2.60 1.57
C PRO A 144 -16.52 -1.41 2.17
N HIS A 145 -16.26 -1.44 3.48
CA HIS A 145 -15.53 -0.42 4.23
C HIS A 145 -14.02 -0.46 4.00
N VAL A 146 -13.48 -1.49 3.34
CA VAL A 146 -12.06 -1.53 2.96
C VAL A 146 -11.95 -1.47 1.45
N ARG A 147 -11.27 -0.44 0.96
CA ARG A 147 -11.03 -0.20 -0.47
C ARG A 147 -9.55 -0.11 -0.77
N PHE A 148 -9.15 -0.59 -1.94
CA PHE A 148 -7.79 -0.52 -2.44
C PHE A 148 -7.70 0.42 -3.63
N ALA A 149 -6.69 1.28 -3.65
CA ALA A 149 -6.37 2.11 -4.79
C ALA A 149 -4.94 1.84 -5.26
N HIS A 150 -4.72 1.76 -6.56
CA HIS A 150 -3.40 1.61 -7.18
C HIS A 150 -3.03 2.90 -7.89
N ARG A 151 -2.00 3.59 -7.38
CA ARG A 151 -1.49 4.84 -7.91
C ARG A 151 -0.32 4.57 -8.87
N ILE A 152 -0.51 4.95 -10.12
CA ILE A 152 0.51 4.84 -11.17
C ILE A 152 1.42 6.08 -11.18
N ASP A 153 0.85 7.25 -10.89
CA ASP A 153 1.61 8.50 -10.84
C ASP A 153 2.47 8.59 -9.55
N GLN A 154 3.66 9.15 -9.68
CA GLN A 154 4.57 9.45 -8.58
C GLN A 154 4.27 10.79 -7.91
N ARG A 155 3.44 11.65 -8.52
CA ARG A 155 3.00 12.89 -7.86
C ARG A 155 2.24 12.57 -6.58
N PRO A 156 2.65 13.12 -5.42
CA PRO A 156 1.89 12.95 -4.19
C PRO A 156 0.53 13.65 -4.33
N PRO A 157 -0.58 12.99 -3.96
CA PRO A 157 -1.89 13.61 -3.98
C PRO A 157 -1.94 14.75 -2.95
N SER A 158 -2.67 15.81 -3.26
CA SER A 158 -2.99 16.83 -2.26
C SER A 158 -4.02 16.28 -1.25
N GLU A 159 -4.12 16.91 -0.09
CA GLU A 159 -5.15 16.57 0.91
C GLU A 159 -6.56 16.68 0.32
N HIS A 160 -6.81 17.72 -0.47
CA HIS A 160 -8.07 17.91 -1.19
C HIS A 160 -8.37 16.78 -2.19
N ASP A 161 -7.37 16.30 -2.93
CA ASP A 161 -7.55 15.16 -3.83
C ASP A 161 -7.90 13.88 -3.05
N LEU A 162 -7.26 13.67 -1.89
CA LEU A 162 -7.54 12.51 -1.03
C LEU A 162 -8.98 12.54 -0.48
N GLU A 163 -9.46 13.70 -0.04
CA GLU A 163 -10.85 13.85 0.42
C GLU A 163 -11.84 13.43 -0.66
N ARG A 164 -11.63 13.91 -1.90
CA ARG A 164 -12.50 13.59 -3.04
C ARG A 164 -12.45 12.11 -3.41
N VAL A 165 -11.28 11.48 -3.30
CA VAL A 165 -11.13 10.03 -3.49
C VAL A 165 -11.84 9.25 -2.39
N VAL A 166 -11.74 9.66 -1.13
CA VAL A 166 -12.43 9.04 0.00
C VAL A 166 -13.94 9.15 -0.16
N GLU A 167 -14.45 10.34 -0.48
CA GLU A 167 -15.87 10.57 -0.78
C GLU A 167 -16.35 9.65 -1.90
N PHE A 168 -15.60 9.56 -3.00
CA PHE A 168 -15.96 8.69 -4.11
C PHE A 168 -15.90 7.20 -3.75
N ALA A 169 -14.88 6.77 -3.01
CA ALA A 169 -14.67 5.37 -2.63
C ALA A 169 -15.72 4.86 -1.64
N PHE A 170 -16.31 5.74 -0.82
CA PHE A 170 -17.25 5.33 0.22
C PHE A 170 -18.62 6.01 0.11
N ALA A 171 -18.92 6.66 -1.03
CA ALA A 171 -20.26 7.12 -1.33
C ALA A 171 -21.20 5.91 -1.38
N VAL A 172 -22.11 5.84 -0.40
CA VAL A 172 -23.19 4.84 -0.30
C VAL A 172 -24.38 5.30 -1.13
#